data_AF-A0A359E0F5-F1
#
_entry.id   AF-A0A359E0F5-F1
#
_cell.length_a   1.000
_cell.length_b   1.000
_cell.length_c   1.000
_cell.angle_alpha   90.00
_cell.angle_beta   90.00
_cell.angle_gamma   90.00
#
_symmetry.space_group_name_H-M   'P 1'
#
loop_
_entity.id
_entity.type
_entity.pdbx_description
1 polymer ?
#
loop_
_entity_poly.entity_id
_entity_poly.type
_entity_poly.pdbx_seq_one_letter_code
_entity_poly.pdbx_strand_id
1 'polypeptide(L)'
;MRALKLFFLSIAIALSSIYSVQAQIKNTSLRGFPVAFYTEETSFAFGGLGILTFDFESNLTSLKPSQINFGAAYTLENQLLIYFPYELYLYDNDWRFEGEVGYYRYTYKYYGIGNNTPDSNEETYRVNFPRVQVSALRKVSDDIYAGLSYWYDGYDITSIKQNGLLDSNEPDGVSGGINSGFGITSIYDTRDNIFYTKDGEFLEFKAH
;
A
#
# COMPACT_ATOMS: atom_id res chain seq x y z
N MET A 1 -13.17 36.86 13.91
CA MET A 1 -13.19 35.38 13.84
C MET A 1 -11.95 34.95 13.08
N ARG A 2 -10.94 34.45 13.79
CA ARG A 2 -9.62 34.11 13.22
C ARG A 2 -9.72 32.78 12.48
N ALA A 3 -9.39 32.80 11.19
CA ALA A 3 -9.23 31.61 10.37
C ALA A 3 -8.02 30.80 10.87
N LEU A 4 -8.27 29.59 11.38
CA LEU A 4 -7.23 28.62 11.69
C LEU A 4 -6.92 27.85 10.41
N LYS A 5 -5.93 28.32 9.65
CA LYS A 5 -5.30 27.52 8.59
C LYS A 5 -4.45 26.46 9.28
N LEU A 6 -4.96 25.23 9.38
CA LEU A 6 -4.16 24.08 9.80
C LEU A 6 -3.32 23.62 8.60
N PHE A 7 -2.03 23.95 8.65
CA PHE A 7 -1.03 23.52 7.69
C PHE A 7 -0.37 22.28 8.30
N PHE A 8 -0.78 21.08 7.88
CA PHE A 8 -0.20 19.84 8.41
C PHE A 8 1.17 19.62 7.76
N LEU A 9 2.22 19.81 8.57
CA LEU A 9 3.60 19.51 8.19
C LEU A 9 3.95 18.13 8.76
N SER A 10 3.82 17.09 7.94
CA SER A 10 4.38 15.78 8.25
C SER A 10 5.91 15.83 8.13
N ILE A 11 6.60 15.94 9.27
CA ILE A 11 8.06 15.86 9.30
C ILE A 11 8.44 14.38 9.41
N ALA A 12 8.77 13.76 8.28
CA ALA A 12 9.49 12.49 8.27
C ALA A 12 10.98 12.76 8.51
N ILE A 13 11.45 12.58 9.75
CA ILE A 13 12.89 12.63 10.06
C ILE A 13 13.49 11.26 9.76
N ALA A 14 14.00 11.08 8.53
CA ALA A 14 14.87 9.95 8.21
C ALA A 14 16.24 10.16 8.88
N LEU A 15 16.42 9.69 10.11
CA LEU A 15 17.74 9.55 10.73
C LEU A 15 18.44 8.33 10.10
N SER A 16 19.01 8.51 8.92
CA SER A 16 19.79 7.47 8.25
C SER A 16 21.23 7.45 8.77
N SER A 17 21.49 6.74 9.86
CA SER A 17 22.79 6.08 10.02
C SER A 17 22.75 4.83 9.12
N ILE A 18 23.29 4.96 7.90
CA ILE A 18 23.24 3.93 6.86
C ILE A 18 24.05 2.72 7.32
N TYR A 19 23.37 1.73 7.91
CA TYR A 19 23.84 0.34 7.92
C TYR A 19 22.95 -0.45 6.96
N SER A 20 23.17 -0.26 5.66
CA SER A 20 22.57 -1.13 4.65
C SER A 20 23.30 -2.48 4.68
N VAL A 21 22.66 -3.53 5.21
CA VAL A 21 23.14 -4.90 5.03
C VAL A 21 22.83 -5.30 3.59
N GLN A 22 23.82 -5.21 2.70
CA GLN A 22 23.71 -5.63 1.31
C GLN A 22 24.27 -7.05 1.18
N ALA A 23 23.39 -8.04 1.06
CA ALA A 23 23.77 -9.36 0.56
C ALA A 23 23.52 -9.38 -0.96
N GLN A 24 24.58 -9.54 -1.75
CA GLN A 24 24.49 -9.65 -3.21
C GLN A 24 24.89 -11.06 -3.63
N ILE A 25 23.89 -11.86 -4.00
CA ILE A 25 24.06 -13.12 -4.73
C ILE A 25 23.76 -12.79 -6.20
N LYS A 26 24.41 -13.44 -7.17
CA LYS A 26 24.25 -13.13 -8.61
C LYS A 26 22.75 -12.98 -8.95
N ASN A 27 22.35 -11.80 -9.42
CA ASN A 27 21.00 -11.40 -9.82
C ASN A 27 19.94 -11.28 -8.68
N THR A 28 20.36 -11.05 -7.44
CA THR A 28 19.45 -10.71 -6.33
C THR A 28 20.07 -9.67 -5.41
N SER A 29 19.30 -8.64 -5.07
CA SER A 29 19.68 -7.58 -4.13
C SER A 29 18.60 -7.46 -3.05
N LEU A 30 19.03 -7.51 -1.79
CA LEU A 30 18.20 -7.19 -0.63
C LEU A 30 18.72 -5.91 0.01
N ARG A 31 17.82 -4.98 0.30
CA ARG A 31 18.10 -3.74 1.03
C ARG A 31 17.09 -3.59 2.16
N GLY A 32 17.54 -3.13 3.31
CA GLY A 32 16.69 -2.88 4.48
C GLY A 32 16.96 -1.50 5.06
N PHE A 33 15.90 -0.83 5.52
CA PHE A 33 15.94 0.52 6.05
C PHE A 33 15.10 0.58 7.34
N PRO A 34 15.63 1.10 8.46
CA PRO A 34 14.80 1.43 9.60
C PRO A 34 13.91 2.63 9.23
N VAL A 35 12.71 2.66 9.77
CA VAL A 35 11.78 3.78 9.59
C VAL A 35 11.25 4.24 10.95
N ALA A 36 11.22 5.54 11.15
CA ALA A 36 10.50 6.19 12.22
C ALA A 36 9.83 7.45 11.69
N PHE A 37 8.59 7.70 12.08
CA PHE A 37 7.84 8.88 11.67
C PHE A 37 6.83 9.29 12.74
N TYR A 38 6.28 10.48 12.61
CA TYR A 38 5.24 11.00 13.50
C TYR A 38 4.10 11.57 12.65
N THR A 39 2.86 11.25 13.03
CA THR A 39 1.67 11.92 12.52
C THR A 39 0.76 12.31 13.68
N GLU A 40 -0.05 13.35 13.51
CA GLU A 40 -1.04 13.73 14.53
C GLU A 40 -2.09 12.63 14.75
N GLU A 41 -2.37 11.84 13.72
CA GLU A 41 -3.37 10.77 13.74
C GLU A 41 -2.88 9.49 14.42
N THR A 42 -1.58 9.18 14.32
CA THR A 42 -1.03 7.89 14.76
C THR A 42 0.08 8.00 15.79
N SER A 43 0.45 9.22 16.19
CA SER A 43 1.59 9.53 17.06
C SER A 43 2.91 9.01 16.46
N PHE A 44 3.91 8.76 17.30
CA PHE A 44 5.17 8.17 16.87
C PHE A 44 4.98 6.73 16.37
N ALA A 45 5.65 6.43 15.26
CA ALA A 45 5.72 5.12 14.65
C ALA A 45 7.17 4.69 14.45
N PHE A 46 7.41 3.39 14.54
CA PHE A 46 8.70 2.76 14.28
C PHE A 46 8.51 1.46 13.51
N GLY A 47 9.50 1.13 12.69
CA GLY A 47 9.38 -0.01 11.80
C GLY A 47 10.60 -0.22 10.92
N GLY A 48 10.39 -1.01 9.89
CA GLY A 48 11.38 -1.28 8.87
C GLY A 48 10.73 -1.42 7.49
N LEU A 49 11.49 -1.02 6.49
CA LEU A 49 11.21 -1.28 5.09
C LEU A 49 12.31 -2.17 4.53
N GLY A 50 11.97 -3.00 3.56
CA GLY A 50 12.95 -3.68 2.76
C GLY A 50 12.50 -3.84 1.32
N ILE A 51 13.50 -4.00 0.48
CA ILE A 51 13.36 -4.09 -0.96
C ILE A 51 14.17 -5.30 -1.40
N LEU A 52 13.47 -6.29 -1.93
CA LEU A 52 14.05 -7.45 -2.58
C LEU A 52 13.88 -7.28 -4.10
N THR A 53 14.99 -7.19 -4.83
CA THR A 53 15.01 -7.11 -6.29
C THR A 53 15.73 -8.33 -6.85
N PHE A 54 15.13 -8.98 -7.85
CA PHE A 54 15.67 -10.20 -8.43
C PHE A 54 15.16 -10.43 -9.86
N ASP A 55 15.89 -11.25 -10.61
CA ASP A 55 15.51 -11.65 -11.97
C ASP A 55 15.14 -13.14 -11.96
N PHE A 56 13.96 -13.49 -12.49
CA PHE A 56 13.57 -14.89 -12.66
C PHE A 56 14.42 -15.59 -13.74
N GLU A 57 14.89 -14.83 -14.75
CA GLU A 57 15.62 -15.37 -15.91
C GLU A 57 17.02 -14.73 -15.98
N SER A 58 18.04 -15.52 -15.68
CA SER A 58 19.38 -14.99 -15.37
C SER A 58 20.22 -14.54 -16.56
N ASN A 59 19.70 -14.68 -17.79
CA ASN A 59 20.51 -14.68 -19.01
C ASN A 59 20.33 -13.45 -19.91
N LEU A 60 19.38 -12.55 -19.61
CA LEU A 60 19.08 -11.39 -20.45
C LEU A 60 19.21 -10.09 -19.64
N THR A 61 20.16 -9.24 -20.04
CA THR A 61 20.48 -7.98 -19.34
C THR A 61 19.46 -6.86 -19.62
N SER A 62 18.51 -7.06 -20.54
CA SER A 62 17.53 -6.06 -20.99
C SER A 62 16.14 -6.22 -20.39
N LEU A 63 15.92 -7.22 -19.52
CA LEU A 63 14.61 -7.44 -18.90
C LEU A 63 14.42 -6.56 -17.67
N LYS A 64 13.19 -6.08 -17.48
CA LYS A 64 12.73 -5.41 -16.25
C LYS A 64 12.84 -6.39 -15.05
N PRO A 65 13.57 -6.04 -13.98
CA PRO A 65 13.72 -6.90 -12.82
C PRO A 65 12.44 -6.97 -11.98
N SER A 66 12.22 -8.10 -11.31
CA SER A 66 11.13 -8.27 -10.34
C SER A 66 11.48 -7.63 -9.00
N GLN A 67 10.47 -7.15 -8.28
CA GLN A 67 10.63 -6.52 -6.98
C GLN A 67 9.53 -6.95 -6.00
N ILE A 68 9.94 -7.17 -4.76
CA ILE A 68 9.06 -7.27 -3.60
C ILE A 68 9.53 -6.23 -2.59
N ASN A 69 8.67 -5.26 -2.32
CA ASN A 69 8.83 -4.34 -1.20
C ASN A 69 8.13 -4.98 0.01
N PHE A 70 8.69 -4.80 1.20
CA PHE A 70 8.05 -5.25 2.43
C PHE A 70 8.20 -4.19 3.51
N GLY A 71 7.12 -3.91 4.22
CA GLY A 71 7.08 -2.92 5.26
C GLY A 71 6.39 -3.46 6.50
N ALA A 72 6.94 -3.13 7.66
CA ALA A 72 6.32 -3.36 8.94
C ALA A 72 6.48 -2.11 9.80
N ALA A 73 5.39 -1.57 10.34
CA ALA A 73 5.42 -0.43 11.24
C ALA A 73 4.42 -0.60 12.39
N TYR A 74 4.82 -0.15 13.58
CA TYR A 74 4.00 -0.12 14.78
C TYR A 74 3.97 1.30 15.34
N THR A 75 2.80 1.75 15.79
CA THR A 75 2.62 3.11 16.33
C THR A 75 2.33 3.08 17.83
N LEU A 76 2.62 4.19 18.51
CA LEU A 76 2.28 4.35 19.93
C LEU A 76 0.77 4.30 20.20
N GLU A 77 -0.05 4.54 19.17
CA GLU A 77 -1.51 4.40 19.22
C GLU A 77 -1.99 2.96 18.93
N ASN A 78 -1.09 1.96 19.04
CA ASN A 78 -1.35 0.53 18.84
C ASN A 78 -1.85 0.16 17.44
N GLN A 79 -1.41 0.90 16.42
CA GLN A 79 -1.63 0.53 15.02
C GLN A 79 -0.49 -0.37 14.53
N LEU A 80 -0.82 -1.33 13.68
CA LEU A 80 0.14 -2.26 13.07
C LEU A 80 -0.09 -2.26 11.56
N LEU A 81 0.97 -2.03 10.80
CA LEU A 81 0.95 -2.09 9.34
C LEU A 81 1.97 -3.12 8.91
N ILE A 82 1.55 -4.16 8.21
CA ILE A 82 2.43 -5.14 7.58
C ILE A 82 1.98 -5.29 6.14
N TYR A 83 2.86 -5.01 5.17
CA TYR A 83 2.48 -5.00 3.76
C TYR A 83 3.65 -5.46 2.87
N PHE A 84 3.30 -6.18 1.81
CA PHE A 84 4.21 -6.78 0.85
C PHE A 84 3.76 -6.45 -0.59
N PRO A 85 3.97 -5.21 -1.07
CA PRO A 85 3.71 -4.87 -2.46
C PRO A 85 4.74 -5.51 -3.36
N TYR A 86 4.29 -6.08 -4.47
CA TYR A 86 5.13 -6.81 -5.41
C TYR A 86 4.84 -6.41 -6.84
N GLU A 87 5.87 -6.49 -7.67
CA GLU A 87 5.82 -6.39 -9.12
C GLU A 87 6.75 -7.46 -9.68
N LEU A 88 6.20 -8.47 -10.34
CA LEU A 88 6.89 -9.66 -10.79
C LEU A 88 6.77 -9.78 -12.31
N TYR A 89 7.91 -9.98 -12.97
CA TYR A 89 8.00 -10.20 -14.42
C TYR A 89 8.43 -11.63 -14.70
N LEU A 90 7.61 -12.37 -15.44
CA LEU A 90 7.84 -13.78 -15.76
C LEU A 90 7.83 -13.97 -17.28
N TYR A 91 8.50 -15.04 -17.76
CA TYR A 91 8.49 -15.48 -19.16
C TYR A 91 9.00 -14.39 -20.10
N ASP A 92 10.27 -14.00 -19.96
CA ASP A 92 10.88 -12.91 -20.74
C ASP A 92 10.07 -11.60 -20.71
N ASN A 93 9.48 -11.30 -19.55
CA ASN A 93 8.58 -10.17 -19.30
C ASN A 93 7.26 -10.22 -20.07
N ASP A 94 6.85 -11.36 -20.62
CA ASP A 94 5.53 -11.45 -21.24
C ASP A 94 4.38 -11.39 -20.22
N TRP A 95 4.65 -11.72 -18.96
CA TRP A 95 3.68 -11.62 -17.87
C TRP A 95 4.18 -10.67 -16.79
N ARG A 96 3.30 -9.77 -16.36
CA ARG A 96 3.47 -8.90 -15.21
C ARG A 96 2.41 -9.24 -14.17
N PHE A 97 2.86 -9.61 -12.98
CA PHE A 97 2.00 -9.76 -11.80
C PHE A 97 2.31 -8.65 -10.83
N GLU A 98 1.31 -7.87 -10.43
CA GLU A 98 1.49 -6.81 -9.45
C GLU A 98 0.40 -6.84 -8.40
N GLY A 99 0.68 -6.29 -7.23
CA GLY A 99 -0.31 -6.22 -6.17
C GLY A 99 0.28 -6.02 -4.80
N GLU A 100 -0.51 -6.36 -3.78
CA GLU A 100 -0.14 -6.24 -2.38
C GLU A 100 -0.77 -7.37 -1.59
N VAL A 101 0.00 -7.97 -0.69
CA VAL A 101 -0.54 -8.76 0.41
C VAL A 101 -0.22 -8.03 1.71
N GLY A 102 -1.19 -7.87 2.60
CA GLY A 102 -0.98 -7.13 3.83
C GLY A 102 -1.89 -7.53 4.97
N TYR A 103 -1.54 -7.06 6.15
CA TYR A 103 -2.37 -7.09 7.34
C TYR A 103 -2.26 -5.75 8.06
N TYR A 104 -3.42 -5.20 8.39
CA TYR A 104 -3.54 -3.88 8.97
C TYR A 104 -4.37 -3.95 10.24
N ARG A 105 -3.87 -3.32 11.30
CA ARG A 105 -4.65 -2.86 12.46
C ARG A 105 -4.62 -1.35 12.42
N TYR A 106 -5.74 -0.76 12.05
CA TYR A 106 -5.82 0.65 11.73
C TYR A 106 -6.95 1.34 12.50
N THR A 107 -6.80 2.64 12.72
CA THR A 107 -7.84 3.49 13.30
C THR A 107 -8.38 4.38 12.20
N TYR A 108 -9.69 4.33 11.97
CA TYR A 108 -10.38 5.19 11.01
C TYR A 108 -11.21 6.24 11.73
N LYS A 109 -11.43 7.36 11.04
CA LYS A 109 -12.38 8.40 11.45
C LYS A 109 -13.74 8.16 10.79
N TYR A 110 -14.80 8.42 11.55
CA TYR A 110 -16.19 8.33 11.14
C TYR A 110 -16.91 9.62 11.51
N TYR A 111 -17.73 10.14 10.60
CA TYR A 111 -18.48 11.40 10.78
C TYR A 111 -20.00 11.19 10.69
N GLY A 112 -20.46 9.96 10.45
CA GLY A 112 -21.84 9.65 10.09
C GLY A 112 -22.01 9.27 8.61
N ILE A 113 -23.24 8.93 8.23
CA ILE A 113 -23.60 8.54 6.85
C ILE A 113 -24.29 9.69 6.14
N GLY A 114 -23.88 9.96 4.89
CA GLY A 114 -24.50 10.94 4.01
C GLY A 114 -23.72 12.24 3.87
N ASN A 115 -24.16 13.11 2.95
CA ASN A 115 -23.42 14.32 2.55
C ASN A 115 -23.51 15.49 3.54
N ASN A 116 -24.35 15.41 4.57
CA ASN A 116 -24.62 16.49 5.52
C ASN A 116 -24.17 16.13 6.95
N THR A 117 -22.94 15.64 7.10
CA THR A 117 -22.34 15.32 8.40
C THR A 117 -21.41 16.45 8.84
N PRO A 118 -21.64 17.10 9.99
CA PRO A 118 -20.74 18.13 10.49
C PRO A 118 -19.45 17.52 11.06
N ASP A 119 -18.33 18.24 10.95
CA ASP A 119 -17.04 17.81 11.51
C ASP A 119 -17.09 17.52 13.02
N SER A 120 -18.04 18.13 13.75
CA SER A 120 -18.29 17.85 15.17
C SER A 120 -18.72 16.41 15.46
N ASN A 121 -19.09 15.64 14.43
CA ASN A 121 -19.44 14.23 14.53
C ASN A 121 -18.22 13.30 14.51
N GLU A 122 -16.99 13.83 14.40
CA GLU A 122 -15.78 13.00 14.35
C GLU A 122 -15.74 12.03 15.54
N GLU A 123 -15.70 10.74 15.22
CA GLU A 123 -15.33 9.68 16.13
C GLU A 123 -14.39 8.69 15.45
N THR A 124 -13.63 7.95 16.24
CA THR A 124 -12.69 6.96 15.71
C THR A 124 -13.16 5.54 16.02
N TYR A 125 -12.92 4.62 15.09
CA TYR A 125 -13.10 3.19 15.29
C TYR A 125 -11.85 2.42 14.85
N ARG A 126 -11.61 1.25 15.44
CA ARG A 126 -10.49 0.38 15.08
C ARG A 126 -10.96 -0.77 14.23
N VAL A 127 -10.17 -1.08 13.21
CA VAL A 127 -10.43 -2.19 12.32
C VAL A 127 -9.16 -3.00 12.10
N ASN A 128 -9.31 -4.31 12.05
CA ASN A 128 -8.28 -5.23 11.59
C ASN A 128 -8.70 -5.75 10.22
N PHE A 129 -7.76 -5.87 9.29
CA PHE A 129 -8.06 -6.51 8.01
C PHE A 129 -6.81 -7.09 7.35
N PRO A 130 -6.87 -8.35 6.87
CA PRO A 130 -5.99 -8.79 5.81
C PRO A 130 -6.41 -8.13 4.50
N ARG A 131 -5.41 -7.86 3.65
CA ARG A 131 -5.56 -7.31 2.31
C ARG A 131 -4.88 -8.22 1.30
N VAL A 132 -5.56 -8.47 0.19
CA VAL A 132 -4.99 -9.08 -1.00
C VAL A 132 -5.43 -8.27 -2.20
N GLN A 133 -4.46 -7.79 -2.96
CA GLN A 133 -4.66 -7.19 -4.26
C GLN A 133 -3.73 -7.91 -5.23
N VAL A 134 -4.26 -8.29 -6.39
CA VAL A 134 -3.48 -8.96 -7.44
C VAL A 134 -4.00 -8.55 -8.80
N SER A 135 -3.08 -8.24 -9.69
CA SER A 135 -3.31 -8.05 -11.13
C SER A 135 -2.44 -9.02 -11.89
N ALA A 136 -3.04 -9.79 -12.79
CA ALA A 136 -2.35 -10.69 -13.70
C ALA A 136 -2.44 -10.12 -15.11
N LEU A 137 -1.33 -9.60 -15.62
CA LEU A 137 -1.29 -8.84 -16.86
C LEU A 137 -0.41 -9.55 -17.89
N ARG A 138 -0.93 -9.73 -19.10
CA ARG A 138 -0.18 -10.26 -20.24
C ARG A 138 0.28 -9.09 -21.11
N LYS A 139 1.49 -9.19 -21.63
CA LYS A 139 2.01 -8.29 -22.67
C LYS A 139 1.18 -8.45 -23.94
N VAL A 140 0.54 -7.36 -24.37
CA VAL A 140 -0.30 -7.31 -25.59
C VAL A 140 0.34 -6.50 -26.72
N SER A 141 1.29 -5.64 -26.38
CA SER A 141 2.18 -4.92 -27.30
C SER A 141 3.53 -4.69 -26.60
N ASP A 142 4.54 -4.17 -27.31
CA ASP A 142 5.89 -4.01 -26.78
C ASP A 142 5.96 -3.31 -25.41
N ASP A 143 5.12 -2.29 -25.23
CA ASP A 143 5.08 -1.47 -24.01
C ASP A 143 3.75 -1.56 -23.25
N ILE A 144 2.81 -2.40 -23.71
CA ILE A 144 1.46 -2.47 -23.15
C ILE A 144 1.21 -3.84 -22.52
N TYR A 145 0.78 -3.81 -21.27
CA TYR A 145 0.23 -4.95 -20.54
C TYR A 145 -1.26 -4.74 -20.33
N ALA A 146 -2.03 -5.82 -20.38
CA ALA A 146 -3.45 -5.80 -20.06
C ALA A 146 -3.86 -7.11 -19.39
N GLY A 147 -4.85 -7.05 -18.50
CA GLY A 147 -5.35 -8.25 -17.84
C GLY A 147 -6.38 -7.96 -16.77
N LEU A 148 -6.52 -8.93 -15.87
CA LEU A 148 -7.55 -8.95 -14.84
C LEU A 148 -6.94 -8.64 -13.48
N SER A 149 -7.76 -8.04 -12.62
CA SER A 149 -7.43 -7.70 -11.25
C SER A 149 -8.46 -8.26 -10.29
N TYR A 150 -8.02 -8.56 -9.08
CA TYR A 150 -8.87 -8.95 -7.97
C TYR A 150 -8.37 -8.25 -6.70
N TRP A 151 -9.30 -7.76 -5.88
CA TRP A 151 -9.00 -7.26 -4.55
C TRP A 151 -9.90 -7.91 -3.50
N TYR A 152 -9.39 -7.97 -2.28
CA TYR A 152 -10.06 -8.46 -1.10
C TYR A 152 -9.53 -7.74 0.13
N ASP A 153 -10.44 -7.17 0.91
CA ASP A 153 -10.22 -6.66 2.26
C ASP A 153 -11.24 -7.28 3.20
N GLY A 154 -10.77 -8.00 4.21
CA GLY A 154 -11.62 -8.63 5.23
C GLY A 154 -11.68 -7.77 6.49
N TYR A 155 -12.58 -6.79 6.53
CA TYR A 155 -12.70 -5.87 7.66
C TYR A 155 -13.34 -6.53 8.88
N ASP A 156 -12.66 -6.42 10.02
CA ASP A 156 -13.12 -6.81 11.35
C ASP A 156 -13.05 -5.58 12.27
N ILE A 157 -14.21 -4.99 12.58
CA ILE A 157 -14.28 -3.79 13.43
C ILE A 157 -14.16 -4.23 14.89
N THR A 158 -13.05 -3.86 15.52
CA THR A 158 -12.66 -4.39 16.84
C THR A 158 -12.93 -3.44 18.00
N SER A 159 -13.15 -2.15 17.71
CA SER A 159 -13.42 -1.16 18.75
C SER A 159 -14.21 0.00 18.16
N ILE A 160 -15.36 0.26 18.76
CA ILE A 160 -16.17 1.46 18.55
C ILE A 160 -16.30 2.20 19.88
N LYS A 161 -16.62 3.50 19.83
CA LYS A 161 -16.82 4.32 21.03
C LYS A 161 -18.19 4.00 21.65
N GLN A 162 -18.20 3.67 22.95
CA GLN A 162 -19.44 3.45 23.69
C GLN A 162 -20.30 4.72 23.72
N ASN A 163 -21.60 4.60 23.44
CA ASN A 163 -22.53 5.72 23.22
C ASN A 163 -22.07 6.68 22.10
N GLY A 164 -21.22 6.21 21.19
CA GLY A 164 -20.81 6.91 19.98
C GLY A 164 -21.86 6.80 18.88
N LEU A 165 -21.61 7.42 17.72
CA LEU A 165 -22.52 7.40 16.57
C LEU A 165 -22.64 5.99 15.96
N LEU A 166 -21.54 5.25 15.86
CA LEU A 166 -21.55 3.86 15.37
C LEU A 166 -22.30 2.92 16.31
N ASP A 167 -22.10 3.08 17.63
CA ASP A 167 -22.78 2.29 18.67
C ASP A 167 -24.27 2.62 18.76
N SER A 168 -24.65 3.89 18.56
CA SER A 168 -26.04 4.33 18.68
C SER A 168 -26.88 4.06 17.43
N ASN A 169 -26.28 4.18 16.24
CA ASN A 169 -27.01 4.05 14.98
C ASN A 169 -26.94 2.64 14.39
N GLU A 170 -25.97 1.81 14.82
CA GLU A 170 -25.75 0.44 14.35
C GLU A 170 -25.93 0.27 12.83
N PRO A 171 -25.21 1.04 11.99
CA PRO A 171 -25.38 0.94 10.55
C PRO A 171 -24.98 -0.45 10.02
N ASP A 172 -25.51 -0.79 8.84
CA ASP A 172 -25.12 -2.03 8.16
C ASP A 172 -23.60 -2.12 8.00
N GLY A 173 -23.02 -3.25 8.44
CA GLY A 173 -21.57 -3.47 8.42
C GLY A 173 -20.80 -2.87 9.62
N VAL A 174 -21.47 -2.44 10.69
CA VAL A 174 -20.82 -1.90 11.91
C VAL A 174 -19.82 -2.87 12.58
N SER A 175 -19.98 -4.17 12.36
CA SER A 175 -19.07 -5.22 12.83
C SER A 175 -17.96 -5.57 11.82
N GLY A 176 -17.94 -4.92 10.66
CA GLY A 176 -17.04 -5.19 9.55
C GLY A 176 -17.75 -5.90 8.39
N GLY A 177 -16.95 -6.52 7.53
CA GLY A 177 -17.44 -7.14 6.31
C GLY A 177 -16.32 -7.40 5.30
N ILE A 178 -16.68 -8.05 4.21
CA ILE A 178 -15.75 -8.31 3.11
C ILE A 178 -15.99 -7.27 2.02
N ASN A 179 -14.94 -6.56 1.65
CA ASN A 179 -14.90 -5.78 0.42
C ASN A 179 -14.02 -6.52 -0.58
N SER A 180 -14.61 -7.04 -1.64
CA SER A 180 -13.86 -7.71 -2.70
C SER A 180 -14.52 -7.51 -4.05
N GLY A 181 -13.73 -7.68 -5.11
CA GLY A 181 -14.24 -7.57 -6.46
C GLY A 181 -13.20 -7.87 -7.52
N PHE A 182 -13.65 -7.82 -8.77
CA PHE A 182 -12.85 -8.06 -9.95
C PHE A 182 -12.80 -6.80 -10.80
N GLY A 183 -11.66 -6.58 -11.47
CA GLY A 183 -11.45 -5.43 -12.32
C GLY A 183 -10.61 -5.78 -13.54
N ILE A 184 -10.44 -4.78 -14.41
CA ILE A 184 -9.49 -4.84 -15.52
C ILE A 184 -8.40 -3.80 -15.31
N THR A 185 -7.19 -4.15 -15.69
CA THR A 185 -6.03 -3.26 -15.60
C THR A 185 -5.27 -3.27 -16.91
N SER A 186 -4.82 -2.10 -17.36
CA SER A 186 -3.89 -1.96 -18.46
C SER A 186 -2.81 -0.95 -18.12
N ILE A 187 -1.58 -1.27 -18.50
CA ILE A 187 -0.39 -0.48 -18.21
C ILE A 187 0.37 -0.25 -19.50
N TYR A 188 0.68 1.01 -19.78
CA TYR A 188 1.65 1.42 -20.80
C TYR A 188 2.90 1.92 -20.08
N ASP A 189 4.06 1.31 -20.35
CA ASP A 189 5.28 1.60 -19.60
C ASP A 189 6.55 1.52 -20.47
N THR A 190 6.98 2.69 -20.97
CA THR A 190 8.18 2.89 -21.78
C THR A 190 9.40 3.36 -20.98
N ARG A 191 9.33 3.34 -19.65
CA ARG A 191 10.42 3.81 -18.79
C ARG A 191 11.70 3.02 -19.03
N ASP A 192 12.81 3.74 -19.18
CA ASP A 192 14.16 3.17 -19.37
C ASP A 192 14.67 2.40 -18.13
N ASN A 193 14.22 2.82 -16.95
CA ASN A 193 14.51 2.18 -15.69
C ASN A 193 13.32 2.32 -14.73
N ILE A 194 12.85 1.22 -14.13
CA ILE A 194 11.71 1.24 -13.21
C ILE A 194 12.04 1.98 -11.90
N PHE A 195 13.32 1.99 -11.48
CA PHE A 195 13.75 2.53 -10.19
C PHE A 195 14.22 3.98 -10.26
N TYR A 196 14.90 4.34 -11.36
CA TYR A 196 15.50 5.66 -11.58
C TYR A 196 15.29 6.08 -13.03
N THR A 197 14.02 6.26 -13.41
CA THR A 197 13.63 6.65 -14.76
C THR A 197 14.28 7.97 -15.15
N LYS A 198 14.92 8.01 -16.33
CA LYS A 198 15.43 9.25 -16.94
C LYS A 198 14.63 9.64 -18.17
N ASP A 199 14.00 8.67 -18.84
CA ASP A 199 13.22 8.86 -20.05
C ASP A 199 12.06 7.84 -20.12
N GLY A 200 11.03 8.16 -20.89
CA GLY A 200 9.82 7.35 -21.06
C GLY A 200 8.63 7.77 -20.20
N GLU A 201 7.52 7.07 -20.40
CA GLU A 201 6.19 7.37 -19.83
C GLU A 201 5.63 6.15 -19.08
N PHE A 202 4.81 6.43 -18.06
CA PHE A 202 4.04 5.41 -17.34
C PHE A 202 2.58 5.85 -17.25
N LEU A 203 1.69 5.03 -17.81
CA LEU A 203 0.25 5.23 -17.77
C LEU A 203 -0.40 3.95 -17.24
N GLU A 204 -1.28 4.10 -16.26
CA GLU A 204 -2.04 3.00 -15.68
C GLU A 204 -3.54 3.32 -15.78
N PHE A 205 -4.29 2.36 -16.31
CA PHE A 205 -5.74 2.35 -16.31
C PHE A 205 -6.24 1.18 -15.45
N LYS A 206 -7.09 1.50 -14.47
CA LYS A 206 -7.75 0.53 -13.59
C LYS A 206 -9.25 0.80 -13.57
N ALA A 207 -10.05 -0.22 -13.85
CA ALA A 207 -11.50 -0.16 -13.70
C ALA A 207 -11.96 -1.29 -12.78
N HIS A 208 -12.65 -0.91 -11.70
CA HIS A 208 -13.15 -1.76 -10.64
C HIS A 208 -14.46 -1.21 -10.08
#